data_AF-A0A9P6GJP5-F1
#
_entry.id   AF-A0A9P6GJP5-F1
#
_cell.length_a   1.000
_cell.length_b   1.000
_cell.length_c   1.000
_cell.angle_alpha   90.00
_cell.angle_beta   90.00
_cell.angle_gamma   90.00
#
_symmetry.space_group_name_H-M   'P 1'
#
loop_
_entity.id
_entity.type
_entity.pdbx_description
1 polymer ?
#
loop_
_entity_poly.entity_id
_entity_poly.type
_entity_poly.pdbx_seq_one_letter_code
_entity_poly.pdbx_strand_id
1 'polypeptide(L)'
;MQEVQNLPLVVDMDPGYGNAVNVVYAIPKLADACTAAVVIEDGIFSKNSSLRSGGRHPLVSVECFQGKIASAKDISYMLVFARTKALIAGMGVETVRRGVAYAEAGADAELVHFKEKTPDEVVKFCGEWVSRSYRLGRLGRWEMRDRSFVGIML
;
A
#
# COMPACT_ATOMS: atom_id res chain seq x y z
N MET A 1 -0.62 -20.21 -11.85
CA MET A 1 -0.44 -20.00 -10.38
C MET A 1 -1.67 -20.42 -9.59
N GLN A 2 -2.89 -19.99 -9.98
CA GLN A 2 -4.12 -20.65 -9.50
C GLN A 2 -4.22 -22.13 -9.91
N GLU A 3 -3.59 -22.51 -11.03
CA GLU A 3 -3.49 -23.92 -11.45
C GLU A 3 -2.85 -24.85 -10.41
N VAL A 4 -2.16 -24.29 -9.40
CA VAL A 4 -1.42 -25.07 -8.39
C VAL A 4 -2.06 -24.96 -7.00
N GLN A 5 -2.88 -23.93 -6.72
CA GLN A 5 -3.47 -23.69 -5.41
C GLN A 5 -4.70 -22.76 -5.44
N ASN A 6 -5.63 -22.95 -4.50
CA ASN A 6 -6.93 -22.26 -4.44
C ASN A 6 -6.99 -21.10 -3.42
N LEU A 7 -5.88 -20.73 -2.77
CA LEU A 7 -5.87 -19.60 -1.81
C LEU A 7 -5.71 -18.27 -2.56
N PRO A 8 -6.22 -17.16 -1.99
CA PRO A 8 -6.04 -15.82 -2.55
C PRO A 8 -4.56 -15.48 -2.72
N LEU A 9 -4.19 -14.98 -3.91
CA LEU A 9 -2.84 -14.52 -4.20
C LEU A 9 -2.73 -13.01 -3.99
N VAL A 10 -1.71 -12.58 -3.25
CA VAL A 10 -1.32 -11.17 -3.10
C VAL A 10 0.06 -10.98 -3.75
N VAL A 11 0.18 -10.02 -4.65
CA VAL A 11 1.40 -9.80 -5.46
C VAL A 11 2.08 -8.47 -5.07
N ASP A 12 3.36 -8.50 -4.69
CA ASP A 12 4.19 -7.29 -4.55
C ASP A 12 4.62 -6.79 -5.94
N MET A 13 4.09 -5.63 -6.34
CA MET A 13 4.36 -4.98 -7.63
C MET A 13 5.49 -3.95 -7.55
N ASP A 14 6.30 -3.95 -6.48
CA ASP A 14 7.33 -2.93 -6.26
C ASP A 14 6.66 -1.52 -6.31
N PRO A 15 7.33 -0.43 -6.78
CA PRO A 15 6.63 0.84 -7.02
C PRO A 15 5.61 0.86 -8.16
N GLY A 16 5.16 -0.29 -8.69
CA GLY A 16 4.23 -0.36 -9.83
C GLY A 16 4.91 -0.27 -11.19
N TYR A 17 6.14 -0.78 -11.30
CA TYR A 17 6.93 -0.86 -12.55
C TYR A 17 7.17 0.47 -13.30
N GLY A 18 6.95 1.62 -12.65
CA GLY A 18 7.12 2.94 -13.25
C GLY A 18 6.11 3.97 -12.73
N ASN A 19 5.35 4.58 -13.64
CA ASN A 19 4.30 5.57 -13.32
C ASN A 19 2.90 4.95 -13.39
N ALA A 20 1.84 5.77 -13.31
CA ALA A 20 0.45 5.29 -13.37
C ALA A 20 0.10 4.53 -14.67
N VAL A 21 0.72 4.88 -15.80
CA VAL A 21 0.52 4.17 -17.08
C VAL A 21 1.04 2.72 -17.00
N ASN A 22 2.17 2.51 -16.33
CA ASN A 22 2.71 1.17 -16.10
C ASN A 22 1.79 0.33 -15.20
N VAL A 23 1.20 0.95 -14.18
CA VAL A 23 0.20 0.30 -13.31
C VAL A 23 -1.01 -0.11 -14.13
N VAL A 24 -1.57 0.81 -14.93
CA VAL A 24 -2.72 0.53 -15.81
C VAL A 24 -2.44 -0.62 -16.77
N TYR A 25 -1.21 -0.74 -17.27
CA TYR A 25 -0.81 -1.84 -18.14
C TYR A 25 -0.70 -3.20 -17.41
N ALA A 26 -0.22 -3.20 -16.18
CA ALA A 26 0.05 -4.43 -15.42
C ALA A 26 -1.19 -5.03 -14.76
N ILE A 27 -2.09 -4.18 -14.26
CA ILE A 27 -3.28 -4.59 -13.47
C ILE A 27 -4.18 -5.60 -14.21
N PRO A 28 -4.56 -5.41 -15.50
CA PRO A 28 -5.41 -6.38 -16.20
C PRO A 28 -4.76 -7.76 -16.29
N LYS A 29 -3.45 -7.82 -16.54
CA LYS A 29 -2.71 -9.08 -16.63
C LYS A 29 -2.67 -9.83 -15.29
N LEU A 30 -2.53 -9.10 -14.18
CA LEU A 30 -2.56 -9.68 -12.84
C LEU A 30 -3.97 -10.15 -12.47
N ALA A 31 -5.00 -9.41 -12.88
CA ALA A 31 -6.38 -9.81 -12.72
C ALA A 31 -6.71 -11.08 -13.53
N ASP A 32 -6.24 -11.18 -14.78
CA ASP A 32 -6.38 -12.38 -15.62
C ASP A 32 -5.66 -13.59 -15.01
N ALA A 33 -4.53 -13.37 -14.33
CA ALA A 33 -3.84 -14.37 -13.54
C ALA A 33 -4.55 -14.73 -12.22
N CYS A 34 -5.77 -14.21 -12.01
CA CYS A 34 -6.62 -14.41 -10.84
C CYS A 34 -5.97 -13.99 -9.52
N THR A 35 -5.23 -12.87 -9.57
CA THR A 35 -4.66 -12.23 -8.38
C THR A 35 -5.77 -11.57 -7.56
N ALA A 36 -5.79 -11.79 -6.25
CA ALA A 36 -6.80 -11.22 -5.36
C ALA A 36 -6.46 -9.78 -4.96
N ALA A 37 -5.17 -9.50 -4.74
CA ALA A 37 -4.69 -8.18 -4.36
C ALA A 37 -3.29 -7.89 -4.90
N VAL A 38 -2.99 -6.61 -5.08
CA VAL A 38 -1.65 -6.13 -5.39
C VAL A 38 -1.16 -5.18 -4.30
N VAL A 39 0.14 -5.23 -4.02
CA VAL A 39 0.82 -4.28 -3.15
C VAL A 39 1.65 -3.37 -4.04
N ILE A 40 1.45 -2.06 -3.95
CA ILE A 40 2.25 -1.05 -4.66
C ILE A 40 2.92 -0.17 -3.60
N GLU A 41 4.20 0.16 -3.74
CA GLU A 41 4.92 1.02 -2.77
C GLU A 41 5.16 2.45 -3.28
N ASP A 42 5.20 3.42 -2.36
CA ASP A 42 5.40 4.86 -2.64
C ASP A 42 6.87 5.27 -2.86
N GLY A 43 7.73 4.29 -3.16
CA GLY A 43 9.13 4.49 -3.52
C GLY A 43 9.32 4.96 -4.97
N ILE A 44 10.52 5.45 -5.27
CA ILE A 44 10.94 5.73 -6.64
C ILE A 44 11.30 4.42 -7.36
N PHE A 45 10.96 4.34 -8.65
CA PHE A 45 11.40 3.26 -9.54
C PHE A 45 12.81 3.57 -10.11
N SER A 46 13.76 2.63 -10.21
CA SER A 46 13.69 1.20 -9.84
C SER A 46 13.73 0.96 -8.32
N LYS A 47 13.16 -0.17 -7.88
CA LYS A 47 13.01 -0.48 -6.45
C LYS A 47 14.36 -0.47 -5.73
N ASN A 48 14.41 0.29 -4.64
CA ASN A 48 15.49 0.22 -3.67
C ASN A 48 15.02 -0.63 -2.47
N SER A 49 15.70 -1.76 -2.24
CA SER A 49 15.38 -2.68 -1.14
C SER A 49 15.36 -1.93 0.20
N SER A 50 14.30 -2.12 0.99
CA SER A 50 14.15 -1.49 2.32
C SER A 50 15.24 -1.92 3.30
N LEU A 51 15.86 -3.09 3.07
CA LEU A 51 16.91 -3.66 3.92
C LEU A 51 18.32 -3.18 3.55
N ARG A 52 18.47 -2.33 2.53
CA ARG A 52 19.78 -1.83 2.12
C ARG A 52 20.36 -0.87 3.18
N SER A 53 21.48 -1.25 3.79
CA SER A 53 22.21 -0.42 4.74
C SER A 53 22.70 0.88 4.11
N GLY A 54 22.59 2.00 4.84
CA GLY A 54 23.06 3.32 4.42
C GLY A 54 22.36 3.88 3.18
N GLY A 55 21.23 3.29 2.76
CA GLY A 55 20.53 3.73 1.58
C GLY A 55 19.62 4.94 1.80
N ARG A 56 19.65 5.90 0.87
CA ARG A 56 18.55 6.85 0.74
C ARG A 56 17.34 6.13 0.15
N HIS A 57 16.19 6.32 0.77
CA HIS A 57 14.90 5.77 0.32
C HIS A 57 14.00 6.94 -0.10
N PRO A 58 14.26 7.56 -1.26
CA PRO A 58 13.41 8.65 -1.72
C PRO A 58 12.02 8.10 -2.06
N LEU A 59 11.02 8.87 -1.69
CA LEU A 59 9.60 8.58 -1.93
C LEU A 59 9.08 9.52 -3.01
N VAL A 60 8.10 9.06 -3.78
CA VAL A 60 7.35 9.96 -4.67
C VAL A 60 6.48 10.92 -3.85
N SER A 61 6.00 11.99 -4.51
CA SER A 61 5.00 12.87 -3.90
C SER A 61 3.72 12.07 -3.60
N VAL A 62 2.92 12.57 -2.66
CA VAL A 62 1.67 11.91 -2.27
C VAL A 62 0.73 11.84 -3.46
N GLU A 63 0.61 12.93 -4.21
CA GLU A 63 -0.26 13.08 -5.37
C GLU A 63 0.15 12.12 -6.50
N CYS A 64 1.46 11.96 -6.71
CA CYS A 64 1.99 11.00 -7.68
C CYS A 64 1.57 9.56 -7.33
N PHE A 65 1.64 9.20 -6.05
CA PHE A 65 1.25 7.87 -5.60
C PHE A 65 -0.27 7.66 -5.59
N GLN A 66 -1.04 8.67 -5.18
CA GLN A 66 -2.50 8.66 -5.29
C GLN A 66 -2.95 8.41 -6.72
N GLY A 67 -2.31 9.04 -7.71
CA GLY A 67 -2.60 8.80 -9.13
C GLY A 67 -2.42 7.35 -9.55
N LYS A 68 -1.39 6.66 -9.03
CA LYS A 68 -1.18 5.22 -9.29
C LYS A 68 -2.30 4.37 -8.68
N ILE A 69 -2.68 4.65 -7.43
CA ILE A 69 -3.75 3.93 -6.73
C ILE A 69 -5.08 4.11 -7.46
N ALA A 70 -5.48 5.36 -7.73
CA ALA A 70 -6.72 5.69 -8.42
C ALA A 70 -6.78 5.00 -9.79
N SER A 71 -5.69 5.06 -10.57
CA SER A 71 -5.63 4.41 -11.89
C SER A 71 -5.78 2.89 -11.82
N ALA A 72 -5.29 2.23 -10.77
CA ALA A 72 -5.49 0.80 -10.57
C ALA A 72 -6.95 0.46 -10.21
N LYS A 73 -7.57 1.29 -9.37
CA LYS A 73 -8.97 1.11 -8.93
C LYS A 73 -9.97 1.39 -10.04
N ASP A 74 -9.69 2.32 -10.94
CA ASP A 74 -10.58 2.69 -12.05
C ASP A 74 -10.78 1.55 -13.06
N ILE A 75 -9.81 0.64 -13.19
CA ILE A 75 -9.80 -0.39 -14.25
C ILE A 75 -10.04 -1.81 -13.72
N SER A 76 -10.09 -2.01 -12.40
CA SER A 76 -10.22 -3.35 -11.81
C SER A 76 -10.83 -3.31 -10.40
N TYR A 77 -11.62 -4.34 -10.09
CA TYR A 77 -12.11 -4.60 -8.74
C TYR A 77 -11.09 -5.34 -7.84
N MET A 78 -9.90 -5.64 -8.37
CA MET A 78 -8.79 -6.21 -7.60
C MET A 78 -8.44 -5.29 -6.42
N LEU A 79 -8.07 -5.89 -5.29
CA LEU A 79 -7.70 -5.11 -4.11
C LEU A 79 -6.33 -4.45 -4.32
N VAL A 80 -6.21 -3.18 -3.93
CA VAL A 80 -4.99 -2.39 -4.01
C VAL A 80 -4.53 -2.06 -2.60
N PHE A 81 -3.40 -2.63 -2.21
CA PHE A 81 -2.75 -2.38 -0.93
C PHE A 81 -1.66 -1.34 -1.15
N ALA A 82 -1.85 -0.16 -0.57
CA ALA A 82 -0.87 0.91 -0.59
C ALA A 82 0.21 0.61 0.46
N ARG A 83 1.47 0.52 0.04
CA ARG A 83 2.61 0.32 0.93
C ARG A 83 3.39 1.61 1.09
N THR A 84 3.26 2.28 2.23
CA THR A 84 4.15 3.39 2.55
C THR A 84 5.50 2.91 3.09
N LYS A 85 6.57 3.50 2.57
CA LYS A 85 7.96 3.36 3.06
C LYS A 85 8.42 4.58 3.85
N ALA A 86 7.49 5.40 4.35
CA ALA A 86 7.80 6.58 5.16
C ALA A 86 8.69 6.28 6.37
N LEU A 87 8.41 5.21 7.13
CA LEU A 87 9.26 4.83 8.27
C LEU A 87 10.67 4.41 7.81
N ILE A 88 10.78 3.65 6.73
CA ILE A 88 12.08 3.29 6.12
C ILE A 88 12.87 4.51 5.68
N ALA A 89 12.20 5.57 5.24
CA ALA A 89 12.79 6.84 4.83
C ALA A 89 13.09 7.79 6.01
N GLY A 90 12.82 7.38 7.26
CA GLY A 90 12.98 8.23 8.45
C GLY A 90 11.93 9.33 8.56
N MET A 91 10.78 9.18 7.91
CA MET A 91 9.69 10.16 7.83
C MET A 91 8.50 9.77 8.71
N GLY A 92 8.77 9.43 9.98
CA GLY A 92 7.78 8.94 10.96
C GLY A 92 6.43 9.68 10.94
N VAL A 93 6.48 11.01 11.10
CA VAL A 93 5.31 11.90 11.16
C VAL A 93 4.48 11.90 9.87
N GLU A 94 5.12 11.70 8.72
CA GLU A 94 4.47 11.75 7.40
C GLU A 94 3.71 10.46 7.07
N THR A 95 4.02 9.35 7.75
CA THR A 95 3.43 8.02 7.51
C THR A 95 1.91 8.05 7.57
N VAL A 96 1.35 8.69 8.61
CA VAL A 96 -0.11 8.76 8.77
C VAL A 96 -0.74 9.68 7.72
N ARG A 97 -0.08 10.79 7.36
CA ARG A 97 -0.60 11.70 6.31
C ARG A 97 -0.65 10.99 4.95
N ARG A 98 0.40 10.23 4.63
CA ARG A 98 0.49 9.40 3.43
C ARG A 98 -0.62 8.35 3.40
N GLY A 99 -0.75 7.55 4.46
CA GLY A 99 -1.80 6.54 4.52
C GLY A 99 -3.20 7.12 4.35
N VAL A 100 -3.49 8.29 4.92
CA VAL A 100 -4.81 8.94 4.79
C VAL A 100 -5.07 9.30 3.33
N ALA A 101 -4.10 9.94 2.69
CA ALA A 101 -4.20 10.31 1.29
C ALA A 101 -4.33 9.08 0.37
N TYR A 102 -3.65 7.98 0.68
CA TYR A 102 -3.71 6.74 -0.11
C TYR A 102 -5.07 6.06 0.04
N ALA A 103 -5.62 6.04 1.25
CA ALA A 103 -6.98 5.60 1.49
C ALA A 103 -8.00 6.47 0.73
N GLU A 104 -7.86 7.80 0.76
CA GLU A 104 -8.71 8.74 -0.01
C GLU A 104 -8.65 8.48 -1.52
N ALA A 105 -7.49 8.08 -2.05
CA ALA A 105 -7.34 7.69 -3.45
C ALA A 105 -7.94 6.33 -3.81
N GLY A 106 -8.51 5.61 -2.84
CA GLY A 106 -9.21 4.34 -3.05
C GLY A 106 -8.40 3.09 -2.70
N ALA A 107 -7.25 3.22 -2.02
CA ALA A 107 -6.55 2.06 -1.49
C ALA A 107 -7.48 1.26 -0.57
N ASP A 108 -7.49 -0.05 -0.77
CA ASP A 108 -8.23 -0.99 0.06
C ASP A 108 -7.48 -1.13 1.39
N ALA A 109 -6.18 -1.42 1.37
CA ALA A 109 -5.38 -1.59 2.59
C ALA A 109 -4.20 -0.61 2.65
N GLU A 110 -3.75 -0.29 3.86
CA GLU A 110 -2.46 0.35 4.10
C GLU A 110 -1.48 -0.66 4.70
N LEU A 111 -0.30 -0.77 4.10
CA LEU A 111 0.82 -1.59 4.57
C LEU A 111 1.97 -0.65 4.95
N VAL A 112 2.12 -0.39 6.25
CA VAL A 112 3.25 0.40 6.75
C VAL A 112 4.46 -0.50 6.93
N HIS A 113 5.53 -0.20 6.19
CA HIS A 113 6.77 -0.97 6.29
C HIS A 113 7.80 -0.25 7.17
N PHE A 114 8.43 -1.00 8.05
CA PHE A 114 9.49 -0.55 8.97
C PHE A 114 10.63 -1.57 8.99
N LYS A 115 11.81 -1.18 9.46
CA LYS A 115 13.00 -2.06 9.57
C LYS A 115 13.68 -2.01 10.94
N GLU A 116 13.17 -1.17 11.83
CA GLU A 116 13.70 -1.04 13.18
C GLU A 116 13.43 -2.30 13.99
N LYS A 117 14.31 -2.59 14.95
CA LYS A 117 14.20 -3.80 15.77
C LYS A 117 13.02 -3.78 16.73
N THR A 118 12.53 -2.58 17.07
CA THR A 118 11.40 -2.41 17.97
C THR A 118 10.17 -1.94 17.18
N PRO A 119 8.96 -2.36 17.58
CA PRO A 119 7.74 -2.03 16.86
C PRO A 119 7.16 -0.66 17.27
N ASP A 120 7.87 0.15 18.06
CA ASP A 120 7.31 1.36 18.68
C ASP A 120 6.73 2.34 17.64
N GLU A 121 7.43 2.54 16.52
CA GLU A 121 6.97 3.44 15.45
C GLU A 121 5.72 2.91 14.74
N VAL A 122 5.64 1.60 14.47
CA VAL A 122 4.48 1.01 13.82
C VAL A 122 3.29 0.95 14.77
N VAL A 123 3.51 0.68 16.06
CA VAL A 123 2.46 0.73 17.09
C VAL A 123 1.92 2.15 17.25
N LYS A 124 2.81 3.15 17.26
CA LYS A 124 2.41 4.56 17.26
C LYS A 124 1.58 4.91 16.02
N PHE A 125 2.01 4.48 14.84
CA PHE A 125 1.24 4.64 13.60
C PHE A 125 -0.16 4.04 13.74
N CYS A 126 -0.29 2.79 14.22
CA CYS A 126 -1.58 2.13 14.39
C CYS A 126 -2.52 2.92 15.30
N GLY A 127 -2.01 3.45 16.42
CA GLY A 127 -2.80 4.29 17.33
C GLY A 127 -3.31 5.57 16.66
N GLU A 128 -2.44 6.28 15.94
CA GLU A 128 -2.81 7.50 15.21
C GLU A 128 -3.77 7.20 14.04
N TRP A 129 -3.55 6.09 13.33
CA TRP A 129 -4.35 5.64 12.19
C TRP A 129 -5.79 5.33 12.56
N VAL A 130 -6.02 4.56 13.63
CA VAL A 130 -7.37 4.20 14.10
C VAL A 130 -8.18 5.46 14.44
N SER A 131 -7.55 6.45 15.08
CA SER A 131 -8.21 7.73 15.41
C SER A 131 -8.66 8.53 14.17
N ARG A 132 -7.97 8.38 13.03
CA ARG A 132 -8.25 9.11 11.79
C ARG A 132 -9.19 8.34 10.88
N SER A 133 -9.01 7.04 10.73
CA SER A 133 -9.90 6.18 9.95
C SER A 133 -11.33 6.14 10.51
N TYR A 134 -11.51 6.30 11.82
CA TYR A 134 -12.83 6.50 12.42
C TYR A 134 -13.48 7.81 11.98
N ARG A 135 -12.69 8.90 11.91
CA ARG A 135 -13.17 10.21 11.43
C ARG A 135 -13.50 10.23 9.94
N LEU A 136 -12.83 9.40 9.13
CA LEU A 136 -13.14 9.22 7.70
C LEU A 136 -14.40 8.37 7.46
N GLY A 137 -15.11 7.94 8.52
CA GLY A 137 -16.30 7.09 8.41
C GLY A 137 -16.00 5.65 7.98
N ARG A 138 -14.72 5.27 7.84
CA ARG A 138 -14.32 3.94 7.35
C ARG A 138 -14.32 2.85 8.43
N LEU A 139 -14.34 3.21 9.71
CA LEU A 139 -14.47 2.25 10.83
C LEU A 139 -15.90 2.14 11.39
N GLY A 140 -16.88 2.85 10.82
CA GLY A 140 -18.21 3.05 11.41
C GLY A 140 -19.25 1.95 11.15
N ARG A 141 -18.96 0.92 10.35
CA ARG A 141 -19.91 -0.17 10.07
C ARG A 141 -19.15 -1.44 9.64
N TRP A 142 -18.56 -2.13 10.61
CA TRP A 142 -17.94 -3.44 10.44
C TRP A 142 -19.02 -4.54 10.26
N GLU A 143 -19.84 -4.46 9.22
CA GLU A 143 -20.39 -5.66 8.58
C GLU A 143 -19.32 -6.16 7.60
N MET A 144 -19.22 -7.48 7.40
CA MET A 144 -18.24 -8.15 6.51
C MET A 144 -18.35 -7.76 5.01
N ARG A 145 -18.28 -6.47 4.69
CA ARG A 145 -18.41 -5.90 3.34
C ARG A 145 -17.40 -4.80 3.04
N ASP A 146 -16.84 -4.10 4.04
CA ASP A 146 -15.85 -3.05 3.80
C ASP A 146 -14.39 -3.54 3.99
N ARG A 147 -13.63 -3.45 2.89
CA ARG A 147 -12.38 -4.19 2.64
C ARG A 147 -11.13 -3.37 2.90
N SER A 148 -11.01 -2.74 4.08
CA SER A 148 -9.74 -2.11 4.46
C SER A 148 -9.00 -2.81 5.60
N PHE A 149 -7.97 -3.57 5.23
CA PHE A 149 -7.05 -4.25 6.11
C PHE A 149 -5.85 -3.33 6.41
N VAL A 150 -5.36 -3.32 7.65
CA VAL A 150 -4.00 -2.83 7.94
C VAL A 150 -3.17 -4.06 8.19
N GLY A 151 -2.32 -4.41 7.23
CA GLY A 151 -1.40 -5.53 7.36
C GLY A 151 -0.07 -5.05 7.90
N ILE A 152 0.31 -5.51 9.10
CA ILE A 152 1.70 -5.43 9.56
C ILE A 152 2.42 -6.63 8.95
N MET A 153 3.28 -6.40 7.96
CA MET A 153 4.16 -7.44 7.42
C MET A 153 5.56 -7.21 7.99
N LEU A 154 5.94 -8.09 8.93
CA LEU A 154 7.28 -8.16 9.54
C LEU A 154 8.35 -8.54 8.51
#